data_AF-A0A9P4KDU1-F1
#
_entry.id   AF-A0A9P4KDU1-F1
#
_cell.length_a   1.000
_cell.length_b   1.000
_cell.length_c   1.000
_cell.angle_alpha   90.00
_cell.angle_beta   90.00
_cell.angle_gamma   90.00
#
_symmetry.space_group_name_H-M   'P 1'
#
loop_
_entity.id
_entity.type
_entity.pdbx_description
1 polymer ?
#
loop_
_entity_poly.entity_id
_entity_poly.type
_entity_poly.pdbx_seq_one_letter_code
_entity_poly.pdbx_strand_id
1 'polypeptide(L)'
;MMGECWNAIVENGKIFWKIRLLTVPRFVFLVVGGIHLIAWNFSFPTDFEANAWRVCSLVLTTSVPLTWVIGHGLAWIGKRNANNIREEIEDRLDAKSSKRLSYVGMLIIGVQVLGFGLYAIARLYLLFEVFLALRSVPEVIYDTPEWTNFLPHFS
;
A
#
# COMPACT_ATOMS: atom_id res chain seq x y z
N MET A 1 7.68 18.25 39.22
CA MET A 1 8.78 17.59 38.48
C MET A 1 8.41 16.18 37.97
N MET A 2 8.06 15.22 38.84
CA MET A 2 7.69 13.85 38.39
C MET A 2 6.43 13.79 37.49
N GLY A 3 5.40 14.60 37.78
CA GLY A 3 4.17 14.61 36.97
C GLY A 3 4.35 15.12 35.54
N GLU A 4 5.22 16.09 35.31
CA GLU A 4 5.53 16.61 33.98
C GLU A 4 6.31 15.57 33.15
N CYS A 5 7.25 14.87 33.79
CA CYS A 5 8.02 13.81 33.15
C CYS A 5 7.12 12.63 32.75
N TRP A 6 6.17 12.25 33.61
CA TRP A 6 5.18 11.21 33.31
C TRP A 6 4.28 11.58 32.12
N ASN A 7 3.77 12.81 32.08
CA ASN A 7 2.93 13.28 30.97
C ASN A 7 3.70 13.29 29.64
N ALA A 8 4.97 13.72 29.66
CA ALA A 8 5.83 13.71 28.48
C ALA A 8 6.08 12.29 27.95
N ILE A 9 6.30 11.30 28.83
CA ILE A 9 6.47 9.89 28.44
C ILE A 9 5.20 9.35 27.78
N VAL A 10 4.03 9.64 28.36
CA VAL A 10 2.73 9.20 27.82
C VAL A 10 2.43 9.85 26.46
N GLU A 11 2.70 11.15 26.31
CA GLU A 11 2.52 11.85 25.03
C GLU A 11 3.47 11.34 23.94
N ASN A 12 4.75 11.16 24.27
CA ASN A 12 5.73 10.58 23.35
C ASN A 12 5.34 9.16 22.93
N GLY A 13 4.83 8.35 23.86
CA GLY A 13 4.28 7.03 23.57
C GLY A 13 3.10 7.09 22.59
N LYS A 14 2.12 7.99 22.82
CA LYS A 14 0.97 8.17 21.91
C LYS A 14 1.42 8.60 20.50
N ILE A 15 2.36 9.52 20.40
CA ILE A 15 2.94 9.98 19.13
C ILE A 15 3.66 8.84 18.41
N PHE A 16 4.47 8.07 19.13
CA PHE A 16 5.18 6.91 18.60
C PHE A 16 4.21 5.88 18.00
N TRP A 17 3.18 5.49 18.76
CA TRP A 17 2.16 4.56 18.29
C TRP A 17 1.37 5.12 17.11
N LYS A 18 1.03 6.42 17.13
CA LYS A 18 0.30 7.08 16.03
C LYS A 18 1.10 7.10 14.73
N ILE A 19 2.39 7.42 14.79
CA ILE A 19 3.28 7.39 13.61
C ILE A 19 3.37 5.97 13.06
N ARG A 20 3.65 4.99 13.94
CA ARG A 20 3.83 3.59 13.55
C ARG A 20 2.56 2.98 12.96
N LEU A 21 1.40 3.28 13.55
CA LEU A 21 0.09 2.83 13.07
C LEU A 21 -0.23 3.39 11.67
N LEU A 22 0.22 4.61 11.37
CA LEU A 22 -0.04 5.23 10.07
C LEU A 22 0.94 4.76 8.98
N THR A 23 2.19 4.43 9.31
CA THR A 23 3.22 4.13 8.31
C THR A 23 3.35 2.64 7.99
N VAL A 24 3.36 1.76 8.99
CA VAL A 24 3.67 0.33 8.82
C VAL A 24 2.66 -0.42 7.93
N PRO A 25 1.33 -0.23 8.07
CA PRO A 25 0.35 -0.95 7.24
C PRO A 25 0.50 -0.71 5.74
N ARG A 26 1.11 0.41 5.34
CA ARG A 26 1.26 0.76 3.92
C ARG A 26 2.29 -0.12 3.21
N PHE A 27 3.27 -0.66 3.93
CA PHE A 27 4.26 -1.59 3.37
C PHE A 27 3.70 -3.01 3.23
N VAL A 28 2.62 -3.35 3.95
CA VAL A 28 1.93 -4.64 3.78
C VAL A 28 1.42 -4.79 2.34
N PHE A 29 1.02 -3.70 1.69
CA PHE A 29 0.60 -3.73 0.29
C PHE A 29 1.71 -4.14 -0.68
N LEU A 30 2.99 -3.88 -0.37
CA LEU A 30 4.12 -4.40 -1.16
C LEU A 30 4.21 -5.91 -1.07
N VAL A 31 4.03 -6.48 0.13
CA VAL A 31 4.05 -7.93 0.34
C VAL A 31 2.89 -8.58 -0.39
N VAL A 32 1.68 -8.03 -0.22
CA VAL A 32 0.48 -8.54 -0.89
C VAL A 32 0.63 -8.45 -2.41
N GLY A 33 1.06 -7.31 -2.95
CA GLY A 33 1.32 -7.17 -4.39
C GLY A 33 2.41 -8.12 -4.89
N GLY A 34 3.49 -8.25 -4.13
CA GLY A 34 4.60 -9.15 -4.43
C GLY A 34 4.19 -10.61 -4.59
N ILE A 35 3.27 -11.11 -3.75
CA ILE A 35 2.76 -12.48 -3.88
C ILE A 35 2.07 -12.71 -5.24
N HIS A 36 1.34 -11.72 -5.76
CA HIS A 36 0.68 -11.85 -7.07
C HIS A 36 1.68 -11.73 -8.23
N LEU A 37 2.75 -10.97 -8.04
CA LEU A 37 3.87 -10.90 -8.98
C LEU A 37 4.65 -12.22 -9.06
N ILE A 38 4.70 -13.04 -8.01
CA ILE A 38 5.31 -14.38 -8.09
C ILE A 38 4.57 -15.25 -9.13
N ALA A 39 3.26 -15.08 -9.27
CA ALA A 39 2.43 -15.77 -10.25
C ALA A 39 2.52 -15.18 -11.68
N TRP A 40 3.57 -14.43 -12.02
CA TRP A 40 3.72 -13.76 -13.32
C TRP A 40 3.63 -14.69 -14.55
N ASN A 41 4.08 -15.94 -14.38
CA ASN A 41 4.16 -16.96 -15.42
C ASN A 41 3.12 -18.08 -15.25
N PHE A 42 2.05 -17.86 -14.48
CA PHE A 42 0.95 -18.83 -14.41
C PHE A 42 0.25 -18.96 -15.76
N SER A 43 -0.24 -20.18 -16.05
CA SER A 43 -1.01 -20.48 -17.25
C SER A 43 -2.44 -19.99 -17.06
N PHE A 44 -2.85 -19.02 -17.86
CA PHE A 44 -4.23 -18.53 -17.91
C PHE A 44 -4.94 -19.09 -19.15
N PRO A 45 -6.27 -19.26 -19.11
CA PRO A 45 -7.05 -19.70 -20.27
C PRO A 45 -6.92 -18.77 -21.47
N THR A 46 -6.78 -17.46 -21.24
CA THR A 46 -6.61 -16.45 -22.30
C THR A 46 -5.42 -15.52 -22.05
N ASP A 47 -4.83 -15.01 -23.14
CA ASP A 47 -3.74 -14.01 -23.06
C ASP A 47 -4.21 -12.67 -22.45
N PHE A 48 -5.49 -12.35 -22.60
CA PHE A 48 -6.08 -11.15 -22.03
C PHE A 48 -6.10 -11.21 -20.50
N GLU A 49 -6.56 -12.33 -19.92
CA GLU A 49 -6.56 -12.58 -18.48
C GLU A 49 -5.14 -12.53 -17.90
N ALA A 50 -4.17 -13.14 -18.59
CA ALA A 50 -2.77 -13.10 -18.17
C ALA A 50 -2.21 -11.66 -18.12
N ASN A 51 -2.49 -10.86 -19.14
CA ASN A 51 -2.02 -9.47 -19.17
C ASN A 51 -2.75 -8.59 -18.14
N ALA A 52 -4.04 -8.78 -17.96
CA ALA A 52 -4.83 -8.07 -16.95
C ALA A 52 -4.36 -8.42 -15.52
N TRP A 53 -4.04 -9.70 -15.25
CA TRP A 53 -3.42 -10.13 -13.99
C TRP A 53 -2.10 -9.40 -13.72
N ARG A 54 -1.21 -9.33 -14.72
CA ARG A 54 0.09 -8.66 -14.61
C ARG A 54 -0.05 -7.17 -14.33
N VAL A 55 -0.91 -6.49 -15.07
CA VAL A 55 -1.20 -5.06 -14.86
C VAL A 55 -1.77 -4.82 -13.47
N CYS A 56 -2.76 -5.61 -13.04
CA CYS A 56 -3.34 -5.48 -11.71
C CYS A 56 -2.32 -5.75 -10.59
N SER A 57 -1.47 -6.75 -10.75
CA SER A 57 -0.39 -7.08 -9.80
C SER A 57 0.63 -5.95 -9.66
N LEU A 58 0.99 -5.29 -10.77
CA LEU A 58 1.84 -4.10 -10.75
C LEU A 58 1.14 -2.92 -10.07
N VAL A 59 -0.14 -2.69 -10.36
CA VAL A 59 -0.94 -1.63 -9.73
C VAL A 59 -1.03 -1.83 -8.22
N LEU A 60 -1.29 -3.06 -7.74
CA LEU A 60 -1.33 -3.37 -6.30
C LEU A 60 0.01 -3.05 -5.63
N THR A 61 1.11 -3.42 -6.27
CA THR A 61 2.45 -3.27 -5.72
C THR A 61 2.89 -1.80 -5.68
N THR A 62 2.51 -1.00 -6.67
CA THR A 62 3.05 0.36 -6.84
C THR A 62 2.13 1.47 -6.33
N SER A 63 0.81 1.39 -6.50
CA SER A 63 -0.10 2.52 -6.28
C SER A 63 -0.01 3.13 -4.87
N VAL A 64 -0.19 2.34 -3.82
CA VAL A 64 -0.24 2.84 -2.42
C VAL A 64 1.15 3.19 -1.87
N PRO A 65 2.20 2.35 -2.03
CA PRO A 65 3.53 2.67 -1.51
C PRO A 65 4.17 3.87 -2.23
N LEU A 66 4.04 3.94 -3.56
CA LEU A 66 4.67 4.99 -4.37
C LEU A 66 4.04 6.37 -4.10
N THR A 67 2.71 6.44 -4.06
CA THR A 67 2.01 7.70 -3.75
C THR A 67 2.35 8.24 -2.37
N TRP A 68 2.57 7.34 -1.40
CA TRP A 68 3.01 7.73 -0.05
C TRP A 68 4.43 8.29 -0.04
N VAL A 69 5.41 7.59 -0.64
CA VAL A 69 6.81 8.05 -0.70
C VAL A 69 6.93 9.38 -1.41
N ILE A 70 6.28 9.53 -2.58
CA ILE A 70 6.31 10.76 -3.37
C ILE A 70 5.63 11.90 -2.62
N GLY A 71 4.43 11.68 -2.08
CA GLY A 71 3.69 12.73 -1.36
C GLY A 71 4.42 13.25 -0.13
N HIS A 72 4.98 12.36 0.69
CA HIS A 72 5.78 12.76 1.85
C HIS A 72 7.13 13.36 1.47
N GLY A 73 7.79 12.85 0.42
CA GLY A 73 9.03 13.41 -0.10
C GLY A 73 8.84 14.85 -0.59
N LEU A 74 7.81 15.12 -1.39
CA LEU A 74 7.47 16.46 -1.87
C LEU A 74 7.12 17.40 -0.73
N ALA A 75 6.33 16.95 0.25
CA ALA A 75 6.00 17.76 1.42
C ALA A 75 7.23 18.06 2.29
N TRP A 76 8.14 17.11 2.45
CA TRP A 76 9.39 17.30 3.20
C TRP A 76 10.34 18.27 2.49
N ILE A 77 10.54 18.12 1.17
CA ILE A 77 11.34 19.05 0.35
C ILE A 77 10.73 20.45 0.39
N GLY A 78 9.40 20.55 0.24
CA GLY A 78 8.68 21.83 0.29
C GLY A 78 8.84 22.55 1.63
N LYS A 79 8.70 21.83 2.75
CA LYS A 79 8.93 22.39 4.10
C LYS A 79 10.38 22.78 4.33
N ARG A 80 11.35 21.97 3.88
CA ARG A 80 12.78 22.27 4.02
C ARG A 80 13.15 23.53 3.24
N ASN A 81 12.68 23.65 1.99
CA ASN A 81 12.93 24.83 1.16
C ASN A 81 12.25 26.08 1.74
N ALA A 82 11.05 25.94 2.30
CA ALA A 82 10.37 27.04 2.96
C ALA A 82 11.11 27.53 4.22
N ASN A 83 11.62 26.62 5.05
CA ASN A 83 12.36 26.99 6.27
C ASN A 83 13.65 27.76 5.96
N ASN A 84 14.35 27.44 4.86
CA ASN A 84 15.56 28.16 4.45
C ASN A 84 15.28 29.60 3.95
N ILE A 85 14.06 29.89 3.46
CA ILE A 85 13.67 31.20 2.91
C ILE A 85 12.95 32.06 3.97
N ARG A 86 12.35 31.41 4.98
CA ARG A 86 11.52 32.06 6.01
C ARG A 86 12.31 32.97 6.95
N GLU A 87 13.62 32.78 7.10
CA GLU A 87 14.48 33.69 7.86
C GLU A 87 14.61 35.10 7.24
N GLU A 88 14.17 35.33 5.99
CA GLU A 88 14.45 36.58 5.27
C GLU A 88 13.22 37.45 4.91
N ILE A 89 11.98 36.90 4.84
CA ILE A 89 10.83 37.62 4.22
C ILE A 89 9.47 37.32 4.92
N GLU A 90 9.44 37.20 6.25
CA GLU A 90 8.29 36.62 6.98
C GLU A 90 6.97 37.44 6.85
N ASP A 91 6.98 38.78 6.92
CA ASP A 91 5.73 39.55 7.06
C ASP A 91 4.84 39.70 5.80
N ARG A 92 5.34 39.47 4.58
CA ARG A 92 4.54 39.65 3.34
C ARG A 92 4.08 38.33 2.70
N LEU A 93 4.66 37.20 3.08
CA LEU A 93 4.46 35.92 2.41
C LEU A 93 3.40 35.05 3.10
N ASP A 94 3.11 35.26 4.38
CA ASP A 94 2.33 34.33 5.20
C ASP A 94 0.90 34.09 4.70
N ALA A 95 0.20 35.14 4.25
CA ALA A 95 -1.18 35.00 3.76
C ALA A 95 -1.27 34.30 2.38
N LYS A 96 -0.28 34.49 1.50
CA LYS A 96 -0.25 33.88 0.15
C LYS A 96 0.37 32.48 0.17
N SER A 97 1.38 32.27 1.02
CA SER A 97 2.06 31.00 1.27
C SER A 97 1.14 29.97 1.90
N SER A 98 0.35 30.37 2.91
CA SER A 98 -0.63 29.50 3.57
C SER A 98 -1.64 28.90 2.59
N LYS A 99 -2.21 29.73 1.69
CA LYS A 99 -3.15 29.25 0.66
C LYS A 99 -2.47 28.27 -0.31
N ARG A 100 -1.25 28.56 -0.78
CA ARG A 100 -0.50 27.68 -1.70
C ARG A 100 -0.18 26.33 -1.07
N LEU A 101 0.25 26.32 0.19
CA LEU A 101 0.55 25.09 0.93
C LEU A 101 -0.72 24.24 1.13
N SER A 102 -1.87 24.88 1.36
CA SER A 102 -3.18 24.22 1.47
C SER A 102 -3.59 23.53 0.16
N TYR A 103 -3.49 24.21 -0.99
CA TYR A 103 -3.79 23.59 -2.29
C TYR A 103 -2.86 22.41 -2.60
N VAL A 104 -1.56 22.54 -2.34
CA VAL A 104 -0.59 21.44 -2.53
C VAL A 104 -0.94 20.24 -1.65
N GLY A 105 -1.30 20.49 -0.38
CA GLY A 105 -1.77 19.44 0.53
C GLY A 105 -3.04 18.73 0.03
N MET A 106 -4.01 19.49 -0.47
CA MET A 106 -5.26 18.95 -1.02
C MET A 106 -5.01 18.07 -2.26
N LEU A 107 -4.09 18.49 -3.15
CA LEU A 107 -3.68 17.67 -4.30
C LEU A 107 -3.00 16.37 -3.87
N ILE A 108 -2.10 16.41 -2.88
CA ILE A 108 -1.42 15.22 -2.34
C ILE A 108 -2.43 14.23 -1.73
N ILE A 109 -3.45 14.73 -1.03
CA ILE A 109 -4.53 13.90 -0.48
C ILE A 109 -5.37 13.30 -1.62
N GLY A 110 -5.74 14.11 -2.63
CA GLY A 110 -6.50 13.64 -3.80
C GLY A 110 -5.79 12.51 -4.55
N VAL A 111 -4.48 12.64 -4.78
CA VAL A 111 -3.67 11.59 -5.43
C VAL A 111 -3.63 10.30 -4.59
N GLN A 112 -3.55 10.40 -3.27
CA GLN A 112 -3.62 9.21 -2.40
C GLN A 112 -4.98 8.53 -2.48
N VAL A 113 -6.08 9.29 -2.42
CA VAL A 113 -7.45 8.75 -2.54
C VAL A 113 -7.62 8.03 -3.89
N LEU A 114 -7.12 8.63 -4.97
CA LEU A 114 -7.12 8.00 -6.29
C LEU A 114 -6.31 6.69 -6.30
N GLY A 115 -5.12 6.69 -5.68
CA GLY A 115 -4.29 5.48 -5.55
C GLY A 115 -5.00 4.34 -4.81
N PHE A 116 -5.70 4.64 -3.72
CA PHE A 116 -6.54 3.67 -3.01
C PHE A 116 -7.70 3.15 -3.86
N GLY A 117 -8.35 4.02 -4.65
CA GLY A 117 -9.41 3.64 -5.58
C GLY A 117 -8.92 2.66 -6.65
N LEU A 118 -7.77 2.97 -7.28
CA LEU A 118 -7.15 2.09 -8.27
C LEU A 118 -6.76 0.73 -7.67
N TYR A 119 -6.20 0.73 -6.45
CA TYR A 119 -5.92 -0.50 -5.70
C TYR A 119 -7.20 -1.33 -5.50
N ALA A 120 -8.31 -0.72 -5.08
CA ALA A 120 -9.56 -1.42 -4.84
C ALA A 120 -10.10 -2.09 -6.12
N ILE A 121 -10.08 -1.38 -7.25
CA ILE A 121 -10.54 -1.93 -8.54
C ILE A 121 -9.66 -3.11 -8.97
N ALA A 122 -8.34 -2.93 -8.97
CA ALA A 122 -7.39 -3.99 -9.32
C ALA A 122 -7.53 -5.20 -8.37
N ARG A 123 -7.82 -4.96 -7.09
CA ARG A 123 -8.05 -6.02 -6.10
C ARG A 123 -9.32 -6.81 -6.40
N LEU A 124 -10.42 -6.14 -6.75
CA LEU A 124 -11.66 -6.81 -7.13
C LEU A 124 -11.47 -7.68 -8.38
N TYR A 125 -10.71 -7.19 -9.36
CA TYR A 125 -10.36 -7.97 -10.55
C TYR A 125 -9.57 -9.23 -10.19
N LEU A 126 -8.47 -9.09 -9.44
CA LEU A 126 -7.65 -10.25 -9.04
C LEU A 126 -8.44 -11.26 -8.20
N LEU A 127 -9.34 -10.80 -7.34
CA LEU A 127 -10.23 -11.69 -6.59
C LEU A 127 -11.12 -12.49 -7.53
N PHE A 128 -11.74 -11.83 -8.51
CA PHE A 128 -12.58 -12.50 -9.51
C PHE A 128 -11.79 -13.51 -10.34
N GLU A 129 -10.58 -13.14 -10.76
CA GLU A 129 -9.69 -14.00 -11.55
C GLU A 129 -9.30 -15.29 -10.81
N VAL A 130 -9.04 -15.21 -9.50
CA VAL A 130 -8.75 -16.41 -8.68
C VAL A 130 -9.93 -17.39 -8.68
N PHE A 131 -11.16 -16.90 -8.65
CA PHE A 131 -12.34 -17.77 -8.74
C PHE A 131 -12.54 -18.35 -10.14
N LEU A 132 -12.23 -17.59 -11.20
CA LEU A 132 -12.27 -18.10 -12.56
C LEU A 132 -11.20 -19.17 -12.80
N ALA A 133 -10.01 -19.02 -12.23
CA ALA A 133 -8.96 -20.01 -12.31
C ALA A 133 -9.35 -21.36 -11.68
N LEU A 134 -10.27 -21.38 -10.70
CA LEU A 134 -10.82 -22.63 -10.14
C LEU A 134 -11.66 -23.43 -11.15
N ARG A 135 -12.15 -22.79 -12.23
CA ARG A 135 -12.92 -23.47 -13.28
C ARG A 135 -12.03 -24.30 -14.21
N SER A 136 -10.76 -23.92 -14.37
CA SER A 136 -9.81 -24.57 -15.28
C SER A 136 -8.81 -25.49 -14.55
N VAL A 137 -9.22 -26.05 -13.41
CA VAL A 137 -8.39 -26.95 -12.60
C VAL A 137 -8.19 -28.28 -13.33
N PRO A 138 -6.94 -28.83 -13.37
CA PRO A 138 -6.66 -30.09 -14.05
C PRO A 138 -7.42 -31.26 -13.45
N GLU A 139 -7.85 -32.19 -14.30
CA GLU A 139 -8.73 -33.32 -13.93
C GLU A 139 -8.18 -34.19 -12.78
N VAL A 140 -6.85 -34.29 -12.68
CA VAL A 140 -6.12 -35.04 -11.63
C VAL A 140 -6.46 -34.60 -10.20
N ILE A 141 -6.96 -33.38 -9.99
CA ILE A 141 -7.35 -32.89 -8.66
C ILE A 141 -8.69 -33.48 -8.20
N TYR A 142 -9.49 -33.99 -9.13
CA TYR A 142 -10.75 -34.69 -8.82
C TYR A 142 -10.55 -36.18 -8.50
N ASP A 143 -9.36 -36.72 -8.72
CA ASP A 143 -9.05 -38.09 -8.32
C ASP A 143 -9.07 -38.20 -6.79
N THR A 144 -9.81 -39.17 -6.26
CA THR A 144 -9.88 -39.40 -4.81
C THR A 144 -8.50 -39.78 -4.29
N PRO A 145 -7.87 -38.97 -3.43
CA PRO A 145 -6.60 -39.36 -2.86
C PRO A 145 -6.81 -40.62 -2.03
N GLU A 146 -5.97 -41.63 -2.23
CA GLU A 146 -5.98 -42.83 -1.40
C GLU A 146 -5.49 -42.48 0.01
N TRP A 147 -6.40 -42.01 0.84
CA TRP A 147 -6.14 -41.62 2.24
C TRP A 147 -5.50 -42.75 3.05
N THR A 148 -5.71 -44.01 2.66
CA THR A 148 -5.08 -45.20 3.24
C THR A 148 -3.56 -45.22 3.09
N ASN A 149 -2.99 -44.58 2.07
CA ASN A 149 -1.53 -44.48 1.89
C ASN A 149 -0.87 -43.49 2.85
N PHE A 150 -1.65 -42.63 3.50
CA PHE A 150 -1.15 -41.70 4.53
C PHE A 150 -1.18 -42.28 5.94
N LEU A 151 -1.75 -43.48 6.12
CA LEU A 151 -1.69 -44.18 7.40
C LEU A 151 -0.31 -44.83 7.57
N PRO A 152 0.38 -44.62 8.71
CA PRO A 152 1.63 -45.31 9.00
C PRO A 152 1.37 -46.81 9.07
N HIS A 153 1.93 -47.55 8.10
CA HIS A 153 1.90 -49.00 8.09
C HIS A 153 3.01 -49.51 8.99
N PHE A 154 2.62 -50.14 10.10
CA PHE A 154 3.55 -50.89 10.94
C PHE A 154 3.92 -52.17 10.17
N SER A 155 5.19 -52.28 9.79
CA SER A 155 5.77 -53.50 9.21
C SER A 155 6.01 -54.56 10.28
#